data_AF-A0A101E8C1-F1
#
_entry.id   AF-A0A101E8C1-F1
#
_cell.length_a   1.000
_cell.length_b   1.000
_cell.length_c   1.000
_cell.angle_alpha   90.00
_cell.angle_beta   90.00
_cell.angle_gamma   90.00
#
_symmetry.space_group_name_H-M   'P 1'
#
loop_
_entity.id
_entity.type
_entity.pdbx_description
1 polymer ?
#
loop_
_entity_poly.entity_id
_entity_poly.type
_entity_poly.pdbx_seq_one_letter_code
_entity_poly.pdbx_strand_id
1 'polypeptide(L)'
;MDGNLSLALPPIAFIIFTIVAYLLMGMGKMMAVPFKDVEGKTDPYLCGEDLALGMIVPSYWQFFSIAILFTILHIAVFIVALMPSPAVLFTIIYIILIGSAVGVLIGEVKLTIPPKEKAVAKLQARAKIIDRSATEAVESGGAQVVN
;
A
#
# COMPACT_ATOMS: atom_id res chain seq x y z
N MET A 1 -17.62 32.08 26.96
CA MET A 1 -18.02 31.21 25.85
C MET A 1 -18.15 29.82 26.41
N ASP A 2 -19.37 29.35 26.54
CA ASP A 2 -19.68 28.14 27.30
C ASP A 2 -19.14 26.95 26.52
N GLY A 3 -18.11 26.28 27.06
CA GLY A 3 -17.35 25.21 26.38
C GLY A 3 -18.18 23.98 25.97
N ASN A 4 -19.46 23.95 26.33
CA ASN A 4 -20.42 22.92 25.98
C ASN A 4 -20.70 22.87 24.46
N LEU A 5 -20.70 24.02 23.77
CA LEU A 5 -21.00 24.07 22.33
C LEU A 5 -19.83 23.52 21.49
N SER A 6 -18.58 23.77 21.90
CA SER A 6 -17.39 23.33 21.16
C SER A 6 -17.19 21.81 21.17
N LEU A 7 -17.63 21.12 22.23
CA LEU A 7 -17.48 19.67 22.35
C LEU A 7 -18.59 18.89 21.61
N ALA A 8 -19.79 19.47 21.50
CA ALA A 8 -20.91 18.88 20.77
C ALA A 8 -20.84 19.15 19.25
N LEU A 9 -20.09 20.15 18.80
CA LEU A 9 -20.02 20.55 17.39
C LEU A 9 -19.42 19.45 16.48
N PRO A 10 -18.30 18.76 16.81
CA PRO A 10 -17.75 17.71 15.96
C PRO A 10 -18.71 16.54 15.68
N PRO A 11 -19.39 15.91 16.67
CA PRO A 11 -20.34 14.84 16.39
C PRO A 11 -21.58 15.34 15.63
N ILE A 12 -22.06 16.56 15.91
CA ILE A 12 -23.18 17.15 15.15
C ILE A 12 -22.80 17.34 13.68
N ALA A 13 -21.63 17.92 13.41
CA ALA A 13 -21.13 18.09 12.05
C ALA A 13 -20.99 16.75 11.32
N PHE A 14 -20.44 15.72 11.98
CA PHE A 14 -20.34 14.37 11.42
C PHE A 14 -21.71 13.80 11.02
N ILE A 15 -22.73 13.94 11.86
CA ILE A 15 -24.10 13.49 11.55
C ILE A 15 -24.65 14.24 10.34
N ILE A 16 -24.50 15.57 10.30
CA ILE A 16 -24.97 16.39 9.18
C ILE A 16 -24.32 15.93 7.87
N PHE A 17 -22.98 15.81 7.83
CA PHE A 17 -22.28 15.37 6.62
C PHE A 17 -22.63 13.93 6.21
N THR A 18 -22.87 13.05 7.17
CA THR A 18 -23.33 11.69 6.91
C THR A 18 -24.70 11.69 6.25
N ILE A 19 -25.66 12.46 6.78
CA ILE A 19 -26.99 12.62 6.19
C ILE A 19 -26.88 13.17 4.77
N VAL A 20 -26.08 14.21 4.56
CA VAL A 20 -25.84 14.79 3.23
C VAL A 20 -25.28 13.75 2.27
N ALA A 21 -24.30 12.94 2.69
CA ALA A 21 -23.74 11.87 1.85
C ALA A 21 -24.80 10.83 1.45
N TYR A 22 -25.65 10.40 2.39
CA TYR A 22 -26.75 9.48 2.09
C TYR A 22 -27.80 10.09 1.16
N LEU A 23 -28.12 11.38 1.33
CA LEU A 23 -29.03 12.09 0.43
C LEU A 23 -28.45 12.16 -0.99
N LEU A 24 -27.17 12.49 -1.14
CA LEU A 24 -26.50 12.52 -2.43
C LEU A 24 -26.47 11.12 -3.09
N MET A 25 -26.18 10.08 -2.32
CA MET A 25 -26.21 8.70 -2.82
C MET A 25 -27.63 8.27 -3.23
N GLY A 26 -28.65 8.66 -2.45
CA GLY A 26 -30.05 8.42 -2.76
C GLY A 26 -30.51 9.15 -4.03
N MET A 27 -30.16 10.43 -4.16
CA MET A 27 -30.42 11.21 -5.37
C MET A 27 -29.72 10.60 -6.60
N GLY A 28 -28.45 10.21 -6.46
CA GLY A 28 -27.71 9.52 -7.52
C GLY A 28 -28.38 8.22 -7.95
N LYS A 29 -28.89 7.44 -6.99
CA LYS A 29 -29.65 6.21 -7.27
C LYS A 29 -31.00 6.49 -7.95
N MET A 30 -31.70 7.56 -7.58
CA MET A 30 -32.97 7.95 -8.21
C MET A 30 -32.79 8.47 -9.64
N MET A 31 -31.67 9.13 -9.93
CA MET A 31 -31.32 9.61 -11.27
C MET A 31 -30.76 8.50 -12.18
N ALA A 32 -30.28 7.40 -11.60
CA ALA A 32 -29.72 6.29 -12.35
C ALA A 32 -30.79 5.52 -13.15
N VAL A 33 -30.42 5.09 -14.36
CA VAL A 33 -31.24 4.17 -15.15
C VAL A 33 -31.36 2.84 -14.39
N PRO A 34 -32.55 2.19 -14.37
CA PRO A 34 -32.72 0.89 -13.74
C PRO A 34 -31.66 -0.10 -14.18
N PHE A 35 -31.10 -0.84 -13.22
CA PHE A 35 -30.09 -1.85 -13.53
C PHE A 35 -30.71 -2.97 -14.37
N LYS A 36 -30.34 -3.02 -15.65
CA LYS A 36 -30.52 -4.19 -16.49
C LYS A 36 -29.29 -5.08 -16.33
N ASP A 37 -29.53 -6.34 -15.98
CA ASP A 37 -28.52 -7.38 -15.95
C ASP A 37 -28.20 -7.79 -17.39
N VAL A 38 -26.97 -7.54 -17.83
CA VAL A 38 -26.46 -7.90 -19.15
C VAL A 38 -25.08 -8.50 -18.96
N GLU A 39 -24.77 -9.52 -19.75
CA GLU A 39 -23.48 -10.22 -19.73
C GLU A 39 -22.31 -9.22 -19.80
N GLY A 40 -21.29 -9.39 -18.96
CA GLY A 40 -20.13 -8.49 -18.92
C GLY A 40 -20.30 -7.24 -18.04
N LYS A 41 -21.51 -6.87 -17.60
CA LYS A 41 -21.73 -5.58 -16.89
C LYS A 41 -21.22 -5.58 -15.45
N THR A 42 -21.24 -6.73 -14.80
CA THR A 42 -20.72 -6.92 -13.44
C THR A 42 -19.31 -7.49 -13.41
N ASP A 43 -18.79 -7.88 -14.59
CA ASP A 43 -17.50 -8.51 -14.71
C ASP A 43 -16.38 -7.48 -14.58
N PRO A 44 -15.23 -7.85 -13.98
CA PRO A 44 -14.11 -6.94 -13.81
C PRO A 44 -13.60 -6.45 -15.16
N TYR A 45 -13.27 -5.16 -15.24
CA TYR A 45 -12.75 -4.58 -16.47
C TYR A 45 -11.33 -5.10 -16.77
N LEU A 46 -11.23 -6.03 -17.72
CA LEU A 46 -9.95 -6.54 -18.24
C LEU A 46 -9.84 -6.29 -19.76
N CYS A 47 -10.18 -5.09 -20.22
CA CYS A 47 -10.12 -4.75 -21.66
C CYS A 47 -10.93 -5.70 -22.57
N GLY A 48 -11.96 -6.36 -22.04
CA GLY A 48 -12.78 -7.35 -22.75
C GLY A 48 -12.25 -8.79 -22.73
N GLU A 49 -11.17 -9.05 -21.99
CA GLU A 49 -10.64 -10.41 -21.80
C GLU A 49 -11.36 -11.10 -20.62
N ASP A 50 -11.91 -12.29 -20.89
CA ASP A 50 -12.45 -13.18 -19.86
C ASP A 50 -11.31 -14.00 -19.25
N LEU A 51 -10.55 -13.36 -18.38
CA LEU A 51 -9.55 -14.05 -17.58
C LEU A 51 -10.19 -14.40 -16.23
N ALA A 52 -10.19 -15.69 -15.89
CA ALA A 52 -10.46 -16.18 -14.54
C ALA A 52 -9.32 -15.80 -13.59
N LEU A 53 -9.10 -14.49 -13.44
CA LEU A 53 -8.28 -13.93 -12.39
C LEU A 53 -9.04 -14.19 -11.09
N GLY A 54 -8.58 -15.17 -10.32
CA GLY A 54 -8.88 -15.19 -8.89
C GLY A 54 -8.47 -13.87 -8.23
N MET A 55 -8.66 -13.72 -6.92
CA MET A 55 -8.17 -12.53 -6.22
C MET A 55 -6.65 -12.39 -6.38
N ILE A 56 -6.21 -11.57 -7.35
CA ILE A 56 -4.82 -11.15 -7.44
C ILE A 56 -4.62 -10.14 -6.32
N VAL A 57 -4.05 -10.60 -5.22
CA VAL A 57 -3.59 -9.73 -4.15
C VAL A 57 -2.18 -9.29 -4.51
N PRO A 58 -1.94 -8.03 -4.89
CA PRO A 58 -0.58 -7.57 -5.14
C PRO A 58 0.25 -7.70 -3.87
N SER A 59 1.57 -7.88 -4.02
CA SER A 59 2.48 -8.00 -2.88
C SER A 59 2.56 -6.66 -2.13
N TYR A 60 1.96 -6.57 -0.94
CA TYR A 60 1.86 -5.33 -0.16
C TYR A 60 3.05 -5.05 0.77
N TRP A 61 4.12 -5.85 0.72
CA TRP A 61 5.26 -5.72 1.65
C TRP A 61 5.89 -4.31 1.68
N GLN A 62 5.93 -3.64 0.54
CA GLN A 62 6.44 -2.27 0.45
C GLN A 62 5.47 -1.24 1.05
N PHE A 63 4.17 -1.42 0.83
CA PHE A 63 3.13 -0.55 1.40
C PHE A 63 2.99 -0.72 2.92
N PHE A 64 3.23 -1.92 3.43
CA PHE A 64 3.20 -2.22 4.86
C PHE A 64 4.21 -1.37 5.65
N SER A 65 5.44 -1.26 5.14
CA SER A 65 6.49 -0.45 5.77
C SER A 65 6.11 1.03 5.81
N ILE A 66 5.52 1.54 4.73
CA ILE A 66 5.04 2.93 4.63
C ILE A 66 3.86 3.16 5.59
N ALA A 67 2.93 2.21 5.70
CA ALA A 67 1.78 2.31 6.59
C ALA A 67 2.20 2.42 8.06
N ILE A 68 3.16 1.60 8.52
CA ILE A 68 3.69 1.68 9.88
C ILE A 68 4.33 3.04 10.16
N LEU A 69 5.17 3.53 9.22
CA LEU A 69 5.79 4.84 9.35
C LEU A 69 4.74 5.95 9.44
N PHE A 70 3.71 5.89 8.59
CA PHE A 70 2.59 6.83 8.62
C PHE A 70 1.87 6.78 9.98
N THR A 71 1.57 5.59 10.51
CA THR A 71 0.89 5.45 11.81
C THR A 71 1.72 6.03 12.96
N ILE A 72 3.03 5.76 13.00
CA ILE A 72 3.93 6.32 14.03
C ILE A 72 3.95 7.84 13.96
N LEU A 73 4.12 8.40 12.76
CA LEU A 73 4.13 9.85 12.56
C LEU A 73 2.77 10.49 12.88
N HIS A 74 1.68 9.84 12.51
CA HIS A 74 0.32 10.32 12.76
C HIS A 74 0.03 10.41 14.26
N ILE A 75 0.37 9.36 15.03
CA ILE A 75 0.25 9.37 16.49
C ILE A 75 1.15 10.45 17.09
N ALA A 76 2.36 10.62 16.56
CA ALA A 76 3.28 11.64 17.05
C ALA A 76 2.72 13.06 16.90
N VAL A 77 2.20 13.39 15.72
CA VAL A 77 1.55 14.69 15.49
C VAL A 77 0.30 14.84 16.37
N PHE A 78 -0.49 13.78 16.55
CA PHE A 78 -1.66 13.80 17.42
C PHE A 78 -1.31 14.12 18.89
N ILE A 79 -0.28 13.47 19.43
CA ILE A 79 0.18 13.74 20.81
C ILE A 79 0.68 15.17 20.95
N VAL A 80 1.43 15.68 19.97
CA VAL A 80 1.91 17.06 19.96
C VAL A 80 0.75 18.05 19.91
N ALA A 81 -0.26 17.79 19.08
CA ALA A 81 -1.43 18.65 18.90
C ALA A 81 -2.33 18.71 20.15
N LEU A 82 -2.41 17.62 20.92
CA LEU A 82 -3.22 17.55 22.15
C LEU A 82 -2.49 18.06 23.40
N MET A 83 -1.20 18.38 23.30
CA MET A 83 -0.41 18.68 24.48
C MET A 83 -0.72 20.08 25.04
N PRO A 84 -0.98 20.23 26.36
CA PRO A 84 -1.21 21.54 26.95
C PRO A 84 0.06 22.39 26.95
N SER A 85 -0.11 23.70 26.70
CA SER A 85 0.97 24.70 26.52
C SER A 85 2.17 24.64 27.50
N PRO A 86 2.02 24.40 28.82
CA PRO A 86 3.19 24.36 29.72
C PRO A 86 4.11 23.13 29.57
N ALA A 87 3.80 22.15 28.71
CA ALA A 87 4.54 20.89 28.59
C ALA A 87 5.57 20.84 27.44
N VAL A 88 6.07 21.98 26.96
CA VAL A 88 6.99 22.08 25.81
C VAL A 88 8.21 21.17 25.93
N LEU A 89 8.78 21.03 27.13
CA LEU A 89 9.95 20.16 27.35
C LEU A 89 9.63 18.68 27.09
N PHE A 90 8.43 18.21 27.49
CA PHE A 90 7.97 16.86 27.19
C PHE A 90 7.75 16.66 25.69
N THR A 91 7.23 17.67 24.98
CA THR A 91 7.10 17.64 23.53
C THR A 91 8.45 17.45 22.85
N ILE A 92 9.48 18.20 23.27
CA ILE A 92 10.82 18.13 22.67
C ILE A 92 11.42 16.72 22.87
N ILE A 93 11.37 16.20 24.10
CA ILE A 93 11.88 14.84 24.39
C ILE A 93 11.12 13.79 23.58
N TYR A 94 9.80 13.93 23.48
CA TYR A 94 8.95 13.03 22.71
C TYR A 94 9.30 13.03 21.21
N ILE A 95 9.50 14.20 20.61
CA ILE A 95 9.91 14.34 19.20
C ILE A 95 11.27 13.69 18.94
N ILE A 96 12.23 13.85 19.87
CA ILE A 96 13.56 13.20 19.74
C ILE A 96 13.44 11.68 19.77
N LEU A 97 12.61 11.14 20.67
CA LEU A 97 12.38 9.69 20.79
C LEU A 97 11.69 9.13 19.54
N ILE A 98 10.64 9.79 19.04
CA ILE A 98 9.98 9.37 17.80
C ILE A 98 10.94 9.46 16.61
N GLY A 99 11.73 10.53 16.53
CA GLY A 99 12.74 10.70 15.50
C GLY A 99 13.77 9.56 15.48
N SER A 100 14.22 9.10 16.65
CA SER A 100 15.13 7.95 16.74
C SER A 100 14.46 6.64 16.34
N ALA A 101 13.21 6.40 16.76
CA ALA A 101 12.44 5.22 16.36
C ALA A 101 12.21 5.15 14.84
N VAL A 102 11.87 6.29 14.22
CA VAL A 102 11.74 6.39 12.75
C VAL A 102 13.08 6.15 12.07
N GLY A 103 14.18 6.69 12.62
CA GLY A 103 15.53 6.44 12.12
C GLY A 103 15.91 4.96 12.09
N VAL A 104 15.63 4.23 13.17
CA VAL A 104 15.83 2.77 13.25
C VAL A 104 14.97 2.04 12.22
N LEU A 105 13.69 2.39 12.11
CA LEU A 105 12.77 1.76 11.16
C LEU A 105 13.24 1.94 9.70
N ILE A 106 13.70 3.13 9.34
CA ILE A 106 14.25 3.39 8.00
C ILE A 106 15.54 2.57 7.76
N GLY A 107 16.36 2.40 8.79
CA GLY A 107 17.54 1.53 8.74
C GLY A 107 17.18 0.06 8.43
N GLU A 108 16.20 -0.50 9.13
CA GLU A 108 15.74 -1.89 8.96
C GLU A 108 15.05 -2.12 7.60
N VAL A 109 14.26 -1.15 7.14
CA VAL A 109 13.61 -1.20 5.81
C VAL A 109 14.66 -1.24 4.69
N LYS A 110 15.76 -0.47 4.83
CA LYS A 110 16.89 -0.51 3.88
C LYS A 110 17.67 -1.83 3.93
N LEU A 111 17.67 -2.53 5.06
CA LEU A 111 18.39 -3.79 5.26
C LEU A 111 17.62 -5.01 4.72
N THR A 112 16.28 -4.97 4.80
CA THR A 112 15.39 -6.08 4.41
C THR A 112 15.24 -6.20 2.88
N ILE A 113 15.44 -5.11 2.14
CA ILE A 113 15.40 -5.12 0.67
C ILE A 113 16.81 -5.46 0.16
N PRO A 114 17.04 -6.61 -0.50
CA PRO A 114 18.34 -6.87 -1.11
C PRO A 114 18.61 -5.73 -2.12
N PRO A 115 19.77 -5.05 -2.03
CA PRO A 115 20.09 -3.97 -2.95
C PRO A 115 19.94 -4.47 -4.39
N LYS A 116 19.37 -3.64 -5.27
CA LYS A 116 19.06 -4.01 -6.67
C LYS A 116 20.23 -4.76 -7.31
N GLU A 117 21.45 -4.30 -7.05
CA GLU A 117 22.72 -4.92 -7.46
C GLU A 117 22.84 -6.41 -7.12
N LYS A 118 22.46 -6.84 -5.91
CA LYS A 118 22.47 -8.26 -5.52
C LYS A 118 21.33 -9.04 -6.16
N ALA A 119 20.18 -8.40 -6.39
CA ALA A 119 19.04 -9.02 -7.06
C ALA A 119 19.32 -9.24 -8.56
N VAL A 120 19.88 -8.26 -9.28
CA VAL A 120 20.30 -8.43 -10.68
C VAL A 120 21.49 -9.39 -10.80
N ALA A 121 22.46 -9.36 -9.88
CA ALA A 121 23.55 -10.33 -9.89
C ALA A 121 23.05 -11.78 -9.76
N LYS A 122 22.03 -12.03 -8.92
CA LYS A 122 21.43 -13.36 -8.76
C LYS A 122 20.65 -13.81 -10.00
N LEU A 123 19.97 -12.89 -10.69
CA LEU A 123 19.27 -13.17 -11.94
C LEU A 123 20.25 -13.43 -13.08
N GLN A 124 21.31 -12.63 -13.20
CA GLN A 124 22.37 -12.83 -14.20
C GLN A 124 23.13 -14.15 -13.98
N ALA A 125 23.40 -14.51 -12.73
CA ALA A 125 24.00 -15.81 -12.40
C ALA A 125 23.09 -16.98 -12.82
N ARG A 126 21.77 -16.89 -12.60
CA ARG A 126 20.83 -17.92 -13.07
C ARG A 126 20.70 -17.97 -14.59
N ALA A 127 20.65 -16.81 -15.26
CA ALA A 127 20.59 -16.74 -16.71
C ALA A 127 21.84 -17.38 -17.35
N LYS A 128 23.03 -17.13 -16.79
CA LYS A 128 24.29 -17.75 -17.25
C LYS A 128 24.31 -19.27 -17.10
N ILE A 129 23.67 -19.82 -16.06
CA ILE A 129 23.57 -21.28 -15.87
C ILE A 129 22.62 -21.90 -16.91
N ILE A 130 21.50 -21.24 -17.19
CA ILE A 130 20.52 -21.71 -18.18
C ILE A 130 21.13 -21.71 -19.59
N ASP A 131 21.82 -20.62 -19.95
CA ASP A 131 22.52 -20.51 -21.23
C ASP A 131 23.58 -21.62 -21.37
N ARG A 132 24.42 -21.82 -20.36
CA ARG A 132 25.42 -22.90 -20.36
C ARG A 132 24.80 -24.30 -20.46
N SER A 133 23.67 -24.55 -19.78
CA SER A 133 22.94 -25.82 -19.91
C SER A 133 22.33 -26.02 -21.30
N ALA A 134 21.89 -24.94 -21.96
CA ALA A 134 21.40 -25.00 -23.33
C ALA A 134 22.55 -25.29 -24.32
N THR A 135 23.73 -24.69 -24.11
CA THR A 135 24.91 -24.92 -24.95
C THR A 135 25.48 -26.34 -24.79
N GLU A 136 25.56 -26.86 -23.56
CA GLU A 136 25.97 -28.25 -23.29
C GLU A 136 24.96 -29.27 -23.87
N ALA A 137 23.65 -28.96 -23.87
CA ALA A 137 22.63 -29.79 -24.51
C ALA A 137 22.77 -29.81 -26.04
N VAL A 138 23.08 -28.69 -26.68
CA VAL A 138 23.33 -28.59 -28.13
C VAL A 138 24.59 -29.38 -28.53
N GLU A 139 25.65 -29.34 -27.72
CA GLU A 139 26.89 -30.08 -28.00
C GLU A 139 26.71 -31.60 -27.89
N SER A 140 25.87 -32.07 -26.95
CA SER A 140 25.51 -33.50 -26.84
C SER A 140 24.64 -34.01 -28.00
N GLY A 141 23.82 -33.14 -28.59
CA GLY A 141 22.99 -33.47 -29.76
C GLY A 141 23.76 -33.46 -31.08
N GLY A 142 24.85 -32.70 -31.16
CA GLY A 142 25.74 -32.64 -32.34
C GLY A 142 26.70 -33.83 -32.48
N ALA A 143 26.96 -34.57 -31.40
CA ALA A 143 27.88 -35.72 -31.41
C ALA A 143 27.27 -37.03 -31.96
N GLN A 144 25.98 -37.03 -32.35
CA GLN A 144 25.27 -38.22 -32.87
C GLN A 144 25.04 -38.22 -34.39
N VAL A 145 25.63 -37.28 -35.15
CA VAL A 145 25.50 -37.23 -36.62
C VAL A 145 26.86 -37.28 -37.30
N VAL A 146 27.69 -38.28 -36.99
CA VAL A 146 28.78 -38.71 -37.87
C VAL A 146 28.97 -40.23 -37.70
N ASN A 147 28.35 -41.00 -38.60
CA ASN A 147 28.87 -42.12 -39.40
C ASN A 147 27.74 -43.09 -39.78
#